data_AF-A0A344U0G2-F1
#
_entry.id   AF-A0A344U0G2-F1
#
_cell.length_a   1.000
_cell.length_b   1.000
_cell.length_c   1.000
_cell.angle_alpha   90.00
_cell.angle_beta   90.00
_cell.angle_gamma   90.00
#
_symmetry.space_group_name_H-M   'P 1'
#
loop_
_entity.id
_entity.type
_entity.pdbx_description
1 polymer ?
#
loop_
_entity_poly.entity_id
_entity_poly.type
_entity_poly.pdbx_seq_one_letter_code
_entity_poly.pdbx_strand_id
1 'polypeptide(L)'
;MNRAARRALRAAAAAAGATALLLAAGPVGATAVPRLADGAPRVEVPGPEDGTVAGSGHVRVTSPGRAASGARLSDAARAADGKVTKAVDNGPSADRLDVVVVGDGYTAAELDRFHSDTLAKWAEITAVEPYATYRNLFNVWTVDAVSHDSGVTGDPDRDTVRDTALGSYFWCEDIERLLCIDEEKVDSYVEKAPDADLVIVLANSAKYGGAGYNERSATLGYEGISTASAGNAKSGQVAIHETGHSLGKLADEYFYPDTPGYEKYEGPEPADSNTSTLTADRMAAARTKWHRWLGEPSPDGGTVGAYEGGGYYTTGLFRPTDNSLMRVLGKPFNLPGTEAMIAGFYQHAKPVSALTPTGRVLRLPQRAKVSVPRLTGADGRQLDVRWHLDGRELKRFAGRTNVAVAELWLTDLRTHRLSVTVEDRTPAVRDPETAAFLRTTLTWKVRL
;
A
#
# COMPACT_ATOMS: atom_id res chain seq x y z
N MET A 1 39.88 -13.04 33.30
CA MET A 1 38.78 -12.68 34.24
C MET A 1 39.15 -11.39 34.97
N ASN A 2 38.18 -10.47 35.12
CA ASN A 2 38.17 -9.21 35.92
C ASN A 2 39.36 -8.23 35.79
N ARG A 3 39.22 -6.96 35.38
CA ARG A 3 38.24 -5.84 35.60
C ARG A 3 38.72 -4.85 36.69
N ALA A 4 38.47 -3.56 36.39
CA ALA A 4 38.50 -2.38 37.27
C ALA A 4 39.89 -1.87 37.74
N ALA A 5 40.16 -0.57 37.88
CA ALA A 5 39.46 0.62 37.36
C ALA A 5 40.43 1.83 37.32
N ARG A 6 40.20 2.82 36.46
CA ARG A 6 40.99 4.06 36.41
C ARG A 6 40.50 5.08 37.45
N ARG A 7 41.44 5.78 38.10
CA ARG A 7 41.17 6.94 38.97
C ARG A 7 41.02 8.23 38.14
N ALA A 8 40.30 9.20 38.68
CA ALA A 8 40.21 10.57 38.18
C ALA A 8 40.82 11.56 39.18
N LEU A 9 41.36 12.69 38.70
CA LEU A 9 41.11 14.09 39.15
C LEU A 9 42.26 15.05 38.71
N ARG A 10 41.87 16.22 38.14
CA ARG A 10 42.39 17.60 38.34
C ARG A 10 43.90 17.93 38.17
N ALA A 11 44.34 19.15 37.82
CA ALA A 11 43.77 20.36 37.17
C ALA A 11 44.88 21.43 36.96
N ALA A 12 44.66 22.44 36.10
CA ALA A 12 45.39 23.74 36.00
C ALA A 12 46.91 23.69 35.61
N ALA A 13 47.59 24.65 34.96
CA ALA A 13 47.31 25.87 34.16
C ALA A 13 48.57 26.11 33.23
N ALA A 14 48.88 27.23 32.54
CA ALA A 14 48.30 28.57 32.40
C ALA A 14 48.72 29.31 31.10
N ALA A 15 47.81 30.11 30.54
CA ALA A 15 47.97 31.52 30.10
C ALA A 15 49.10 32.00 29.14
N ALA A 16 48.69 32.43 27.93
CA ALA A 16 49.12 33.61 27.14
C ALA A 16 48.41 33.56 25.77
N GLY A 17 47.96 34.63 25.10
CA GLY A 17 48.03 36.06 25.40
C GLY A 17 48.35 36.88 24.13
N ALA A 18 47.35 37.18 23.30
CA ALA A 18 47.49 38.11 22.17
C ALA A 18 46.14 38.74 21.79
N THR A 19 46.09 40.07 21.72
CA THR A 19 44.90 40.88 21.45
C THR A 19 44.97 41.47 20.04
N ALA A 20 43.87 41.47 19.29
CA ALA A 20 43.74 42.25 18.05
C ALA A 20 42.33 42.85 17.93
N LEU A 21 42.24 44.06 17.37
CA LEU A 21 41.09 44.96 17.50
C LEU A 21 39.86 44.57 16.67
N LEU A 22 38.70 45.08 17.10
CA LEU A 22 37.45 45.04 16.37
C LEU A 22 37.50 45.88 15.09
N LEU A 23 36.91 45.36 14.02
CA LEU A 23 36.23 46.16 13.00
C LEU A 23 34.76 45.74 13.00
N ALA A 24 33.88 46.68 13.33
CA ALA A 24 32.44 46.43 13.41
C ALA A 24 31.82 46.52 12.01
N ALA A 25 31.44 45.38 11.45
CA ALA A 25 30.38 45.28 10.45
C ALA A 25 29.21 44.55 11.12
N GLY A 26 28.08 45.24 11.30
CA GLY A 26 26.92 44.65 11.94
C GLY A 26 26.38 43.48 11.12
N PRO A 27 25.93 42.38 11.75
CA PRO A 27 25.24 41.33 11.02
C PRO A 27 23.94 41.91 10.45
N VAL A 28 23.89 42.10 9.13
CA VAL A 28 22.64 42.21 8.40
C VAL A 28 21.81 41.00 8.81
N GLY A 29 20.58 41.23 9.24
CA GLY A 29 19.71 40.18 9.76
C GLY A 29 19.40 39.14 8.70
N ALA A 30 20.25 38.10 8.62
CA ALA A 30 19.88 36.85 7.98
C ALA A 30 18.73 36.27 8.81
N THR A 31 17.50 36.51 8.35
CA THR A 31 16.33 35.77 8.79
C THR A 31 16.68 34.30 8.68
N ALA A 32 16.81 33.63 9.83
CA ALA A 32 17.13 32.21 9.85
C ALA A 32 16.04 31.49 9.05
N VAL A 33 16.43 30.91 7.91
CA VAL A 33 15.56 29.99 7.18
C VAL A 33 15.13 28.94 8.19
N PRO A 34 13.82 28.74 8.44
CA PRO A 34 13.37 27.75 9.40
C PRO A 34 13.97 26.41 9.02
N ARG A 35 14.75 25.82 9.94
CA ARG A 35 15.30 24.49 9.73
C ARG A 35 14.09 23.55 9.74
N LEU A 36 13.70 23.08 8.55
CA LEU A 36 12.60 22.14 8.36
C LEU A 36 12.70 21.03 9.41
N ALA A 37 11.60 20.74 10.10
CA ALA A 37 11.59 19.66 11.07
C ALA A 37 11.89 18.34 10.34
N ASP A 38 12.86 17.57 10.85
CA ASP A 38 13.29 16.27 10.29
C ASP A 38 12.27 15.15 10.59
N GLY A 39 10.98 15.45 10.47
CA GLY A 39 9.86 14.54 10.75
C GLY A 39 8.50 15.01 10.20
N ALA A 40 8.47 15.96 9.27
CA ALA A 40 7.25 16.30 8.53
C ALA A 40 6.99 15.22 7.46
N PRO A 41 5.75 14.70 7.34
CA PRO A 41 5.43 13.60 6.44
C PRO A 41 5.69 13.97 4.98
N ARG A 42 6.25 13.01 4.24
CA ARG A 42 6.54 13.14 2.81
C ARG A 42 5.34 12.62 2.03
N VAL A 43 4.63 13.52 1.37
CA VAL A 43 3.36 13.24 0.71
C VAL A 43 3.50 13.39 -0.80
N GLU A 44 3.01 12.41 -1.53
CA GLU A 44 2.96 12.40 -2.99
C GLU A 44 1.82 13.28 -3.54
N VAL A 45 2.13 14.01 -4.60
CA VAL A 45 1.23 14.95 -5.27
C VAL A 45 0.72 14.35 -6.58
N PRO A 46 -0.58 14.03 -6.71
CA PRO A 46 -1.13 13.44 -7.93
C PRO A 46 -1.03 14.38 -9.12
N GLY A 47 -1.18 13.86 -10.34
CA GLY A 47 -1.23 14.69 -11.55
C GLY A 47 -2.48 15.57 -11.62
N PRO A 48 -2.53 16.60 -12.50
CA PRO A 48 -3.73 17.39 -12.72
C PRO A 48 -4.89 16.55 -13.29
N GLU A 49 -6.13 17.03 -13.11
CA GLU A 49 -7.34 16.27 -13.44
C GLU A 49 -7.45 15.90 -14.93
N ASP A 50 -6.90 16.71 -15.82
CA ASP A 50 -6.93 16.45 -17.26
C ASP A 50 -6.06 15.25 -17.69
N GLY A 51 -5.14 14.79 -16.82
CA GLY A 51 -4.21 13.69 -17.08
C GLY A 51 -3.19 14.00 -18.18
N THR A 52 -3.01 15.27 -18.56
CA THR A 52 -2.08 15.65 -19.64
C THR A 52 -0.63 15.68 -19.20
N VAL A 53 -0.40 15.76 -17.89
CA VAL A 53 0.89 15.73 -17.21
C VAL A 53 0.81 14.73 -16.06
N ALA A 54 1.97 14.21 -15.65
CA ALA A 54 2.06 13.25 -14.55
C ALA A 54 1.91 13.93 -13.17
N GLY A 55 2.28 13.23 -12.08
CA GLY A 55 2.33 13.77 -10.72
C GLY A 55 3.14 15.06 -10.59
N SER A 56 3.23 15.62 -9.38
CA SER A 56 4.19 16.71 -9.07
C SER A 56 5.26 16.29 -8.06
N GLY A 57 5.53 14.98 -7.97
CA GLY A 57 6.53 14.40 -7.09
C GLY A 57 6.03 14.47 -5.66
N HIS A 58 6.93 14.78 -4.73
CA HIS A 58 6.61 14.77 -3.30
C HIS A 58 6.87 16.13 -2.64
N VAL A 59 6.01 16.50 -1.70
CA VAL A 59 6.19 17.63 -0.78
C VAL A 59 6.35 17.13 0.66
N ARG A 60 6.93 17.95 1.54
CA ARG A 60 6.87 17.71 3.00
C ARG A 60 5.76 18.57 3.57
N VAL A 61 4.72 17.95 4.12
CA VAL A 61 3.55 18.66 4.62
C VAL A 61 3.84 19.18 6.02
N THR A 62 3.88 20.50 6.17
CA THR A 62 4.36 21.16 7.39
C THR A 62 3.27 21.47 8.42
N SER A 63 2.00 21.29 8.05
CA SER A 63 0.84 21.54 8.91
C SER A 63 -0.07 20.31 8.95
N PRO A 64 -0.36 19.71 10.12
CA PRO A 64 -1.48 18.78 10.24
C PRO A 64 -2.80 19.49 9.94
N GLY A 65 -3.83 18.72 9.58
CA GLY A 65 -5.06 19.17 8.91
C GLY A 65 -5.69 20.47 9.44
N ARG A 66 -6.16 21.33 8.52
CA ARG A 66 -6.87 22.59 8.81
C ARG A 66 -8.31 22.35 9.33
N ALA A 67 -8.43 21.73 10.50
CA ALA A 67 -9.68 21.66 11.24
C ALA A 67 -9.86 22.92 12.10
N ALA A 68 -11.01 23.58 11.99
CA ALA A 68 -11.41 24.59 12.95
C ALA A 68 -11.88 23.89 14.23
N SER A 69 -11.20 24.09 15.37
CA SER A 69 -11.67 23.51 16.64
C SER A 69 -12.98 24.18 17.08
N GLY A 70 -14.06 23.41 17.27
CA GLY A 70 -15.30 24.02 17.77
C GLY A 70 -16.25 23.07 18.49
N ALA A 71 -16.82 22.10 17.77
CA ALA A 71 -18.10 21.52 18.18
C ALA A 71 -17.99 20.09 18.73
N ARG A 72 -18.70 19.82 19.83
CA ARG A 72 -18.90 18.43 20.30
C ARG A 72 -19.96 17.76 19.44
N LEU A 73 -19.64 16.57 18.93
CA LEU A 73 -20.63 15.67 18.32
C LEU A 73 -21.82 15.46 19.26
N SER A 74 -23.03 15.38 18.68
CA SER A 74 -24.24 15.00 19.39
C SER A 74 -24.11 13.58 19.98
N ASP A 75 -24.91 13.24 20.98
CA ASP A 75 -24.83 11.91 21.61
C ASP A 75 -25.09 10.77 20.61
N ALA A 76 -25.95 10.98 19.62
CA ALA A 76 -26.20 10.02 18.55
C ALA A 76 -25.02 9.92 17.57
N ALA A 77 -24.43 11.05 17.17
CA ALA A 77 -23.25 11.09 16.31
C ALA A 77 -22.05 10.39 16.99
N ARG A 78 -21.80 10.69 18.27
CA ARG A 78 -20.75 10.05 19.09
C ARG A 78 -21.00 8.55 19.35
N ALA A 79 -22.23 8.07 19.24
CA ALA A 79 -22.56 6.65 19.34
C ALA A 79 -22.38 5.89 18.01
N ALA A 80 -22.37 6.60 16.88
CA ALA A 80 -22.02 6.06 15.57
C ALA A 80 -20.52 6.15 15.27
N ASP A 81 -19.83 7.14 15.87
CA ASP A 81 -18.40 7.37 15.65
C ASP A 81 -17.52 6.15 16.01
N GLY A 82 -16.57 5.87 15.13
CA GLY A 82 -15.64 4.75 15.25
C GLY A 82 -16.26 3.38 15.02
N LYS A 83 -17.52 3.29 14.58
CA LYS A 83 -18.16 2.02 14.22
C LYS A 83 -17.41 1.38 13.05
N VAL A 84 -17.07 0.11 13.20
CA VAL A 84 -16.38 -0.69 12.18
C VAL A 84 -17.36 -1.65 11.52
N THR A 85 -17.38 -1.69 10.19
CA THR A 85 -18.22 -2.61 9.41
C THR A 85 -17.38 -3.34 8.35
N LYS A 86 -17.52 -4.67 8.24
CA LYS A 86 -16.88 -5.44 7.17
C LYS A 86 -17.72 -5.33 5.89
N ALA A 87 -17.35 -4.40 5.01
CA ALA A 87 -18.04 -4.14 3.75
C ALA A 87 -17.83 -5.25 2.72
N VAL A 88 -16.64 -5.87 2.71
CA VAL A 88 -16.32 -7.03 1.88
C VAL A 88 -15.65 -8.11 2.73
N ASP A 89 -16.25 -9.30 2.76
CA ASP A 89 -15.74 -10.47 3.49
C ASP A 89 -15.37 -11.61 2.53
N ASN A 90 -14.07 -11.82 2.32
CA ASN A 90 -13.53 -12.94 1.55
C ASN A 90 -12.82 -13.99 2.44
N GLY A 91 -12.82 -13.82 3.76
CA GLY A 91 -12.17 -14.73 4.70
C GLY A 91 -11.63 -14.05 5.97
N PRO A 92 -10.98 -14.84 6.85
CA PRO A 92 -10.35 -14.30 8.05
C PRO A 92 -9.20 -13.35 7.70
N SER A 93 -9.08 -12.25 8.44
CA SER A 93 -8.05 -11.23 8.24
C SER A 93 -6.63 -11.78 8.22
N ALA A 94 -6.31 -12.70 9.14
CA ALA A 94 -5.03 -13.40 9.16
C ALA A 94 -4.62 -14.15 7.87
N ASP A 95 -5.50 -14.29 6.86
CA ASP A 95 -5.19 -14.86 5.54
C ASP A 95 -5.63 -13.96 4.36
N ARG A 96 -6.04 -12.71 4.58
CA ARG A 96 -6.53 -11.76 3.55
C ARG A 96 -5.82 -10.44 3.71
N LEU A 97 -5.75 -9.66 2.63
CA LEU A 97 -5.28 -8.28 2.71
C LEU A 97 -6.46 -7.43 3.20
N ASP A 98 -6.37 -6.86 4.40
CA ASP A 98 -7.42 -6.03 4.99
C ASP A 98 -7.21 -4.56 4.62
N VAL A 99 -8.08 -4.05 3.73
CA VAL A 99 -8.14 -2.63 3.37
C VAL A 99 -9.08 -1.91 4.33
N VAL A 100 -8.58 -0.89 5.03
CA VAL A 100 -9.38 -0.06 5.93
C VAL A 100 -9.70 1.26 5.25
N VAL A 101 -11.00 1.52 5.05
CA VAL A 101 -11.51 2.77 4.47
C VAL A 101 -12.08 3.63 5.59
N VAL A 102 -11.56 4.84 5.75
CA VAL A 102 -12.05 5.82 6.73
C VAL A 102 -12.65 7.00 5.98
N GLY A 103 -13.91 7.35 6.28
CA GLY A 103 -14.61 8.45 5.61
C GLY A 103 -14.37 9.77 6.32
N ASP A 104 -14.10 10.86 5.59
CA ASP A 104 -14.03 12.21 6.17
C ASP A 104 -14.99 13.18 5.50
N GLY A 105 -15.47 14.17 6.27
CA GLY A 105 -16.49 15.12 5.81
C GLY A 105 -17.90 14.53 5.69
N TYR A 106 -18.16 13.36 6.29
CA TYR A 106 -19.50 12.78 6.38
C TYR A 106 -20.07 13.00 7.78
N THR A 107 -21.23 13.64 7.86
CA THR A 107 -21.99 13.73 9.11
C THR A 107 -22.66 12.40 9.44
N ALA A 108 -23.18 12.26 10.67
CA ALA A 108 -23.90 11.05 11.10
C ALA A 108 -25.12 10.71 10.21
N ALA A 109 -25.70 11.69 9.50
CA ALA A 109 -26.81 11.49 8.57
C ALA A 109 -26.35 11.01 7.16
N GLU A 110 -25.04 11.01 6.89
CA GLU A 110 -24.45 10.67 5.59
C GLU A 110 -23.64 9.36 5.63
N LEU A 111 -23.64 8.62 6.75
CA LEU A 111 -22.87 7.37 6.86
C LEU A 111 -23.33 6.27 5.86
N ASP A 112 -24.62 6.17 5.58
CA ASP A 112 -25.15 5.28 4.53
C ASP A 112 -24.59 5.64 3.14
N ARG A 113 -24.33 6.94 2.91
CA ARG A 113 -23.65 7.41 1.70
C ARG A 113 -22.15 7.08 1.74
N PHE A 114 -21.46 7.29 2.86
CA PHE A 114 -20.05 6.86 3.01
C PHE A 114 -19.85 5.37 2.70
N HIS A 115 -20.73 4.49 3.18
CA HIS A 115 -20.66 3.05 2.88
C HIS A 115 -20.92 2.76 1.39
N SER A 116 -21.86 3.48 0.78
CA SER A 116 -22.16 3.38 -0.66
C SER A 116 -20.98 3.87 -1.52
N ASP A 117 -20.42 5.04 -1.19
CA ASP A 117 -19.29 5.67 -1.87
C ASP A 117 -18.02 4.80 -1.70
N THR A 118 -17.85 4.12 -0.56
CA THR A 118 -16.78 3.12 -0.35
C THR A 118 -16.92 1.93 -1.29
N LEU A 119 -18.11 1.34 -1.40
CA LEU A 119 -18.34 0.20 -2.31
C LEU A 119 -18.17 0.60 -3.78
N ALA A 120 -18.58 1.82 -4.16
CA ALA A 120 -18.34 2.37 -5.49
C ALA A 120 -16.84 2.54 -5.77
N LYS A 121 -16.08 3.15 -4.84
CA LYS A 121 -14.63 3.34 -4.98
C LYS A 121 -13.88 2.01 -5.03
N TRP A 122 -14.29 1.03 -4.23
CA TRP A 122 -13.72 -0.32 -4.28
C TRP A 122 -14.02 -1.06 -5.60
N ALA A 123 -15.20 -0.82 -6.19
CA ALA A 123 -15.53 -1.33 -7.52
C ALA A 123 -14.68 -0.69 -8.64
N GLU A 124 -14.33 0.60 -8.53
CA GLU A 124 -13.37 1.26 -9.42
C GLU A 124 -11.96 0.64 -9.30
N ILE A 125 -11.46 0.48 -8.07
CA ILE A 125 -10.14 -0.14 -7.80
C ILE A 125 -10.08 -1.57 -8.35
N THR A 126 -11.09 -2.38 -8.04
CA THR A 126 -11.18 -3.78 -8.49
C THR A 126 -11.66 -3.96 -9.94
N ALA A 127 -11.75 -2.90 -10.72
CA ALA A 127 -11.89 -2.95 -12.18
C ALA A 127 -10.53 -2.95 -12.92
N VAL A 128 -9.43 -2.61 -12.23
CA VAL A 128 -8.08 -2.56 -12.83
C VAL A 128 -7.30 -3.83 -12.48
N GLU A 129 -6.55 -4.38 -13.43
CA GLU A 129 -5.64 -5.51 -13.16
C GLU A 129 -4.37 -5.01 -12.46
N PRO A 130 -3.80 -5.75 -11.49
CA PRO A 130 -4.17 -7.11 -11.09
C PRO A 130 -5.31 -7.22 -10.04
N TYR A 131 -5.84 -6.11 -9.50
CA TYR A 131 -6.94 -6.16 -8.53
C TYR A 131 -8.18 -6.91 -9.06
N ALA A 132 -8.54 -6.73 -10.33
CA ALA A 132 -9.68 -7.42 -10.95
C ALA A 132 -9.56 -8.95 -10.91
N THR A 133 -8.36 -9.51 -11.15
CA THR A 133 -8.10 -10.94 -10.98
C THR A 133 -8.11 -11.38 -9.51
N TYR A 134 -7.54 -10.58 -8.60
CA TYR A 134 -7.24 -10.98 -7.22
C TYR A 134 -8.17 -10.43 -6.14
N ARG A 135 -9.25 -9.71 -6.47
CA ARG A 135 -10.18 -9.06 -5.50
C ARG A 135 -10.69 -9.94 -4.35
N ASN A 136 -10.70 -11.26 -4.53
CA ASN A 136 -11.08 -12.22 -3.48
C ASN A 136 -9.94 -12.58 -2.48
N LEU A 137 -8.75 -11.98 -2.62
CA LEU A 137 -7.69 -11.96 -1.62
C LEU A 137 -7.90 -10.87 -0.56
N PHE A 138 -8.82 -9.93 -0.80
CA PHE A 138 -9.00 -8.72 0.00
C PHE A 138 -10.23 -8.80 0.89
N ASN A 139 -10.13 -8.27 2.10
CA ASN A 139 -11.28 -7.77 2.85
C ASN A 139 -11.35 -6.25 2.72
N VAL A 140 -12.54 -5.67 2.88
CA VAL A 140 -12.71 -4.22 3.01
C VAL A 140 -13.48 -3.94 4.29
N TRP A 141 -12.91 -3.09 5.13
CA TRP A 141 -13.52 -2.55 6.33
C TRP A 141 -13.83 -1.08 6.13
N THR A 142 -14.97 -0.62 6.62
CA THR A 142 -15.25 0.81 6.82
C THR A 142 -15.10 1.15 8.30
N VAL A 143 -14.55 2.33 8.59
CA VAL A 143 -14.59 2.96 9.91
C VAL A 143 -15.30 4.31 9.79
N ASP A 144 -16.39 4.45 10.56
CA ASP A 144 -17.25 5.63 10.54
C ASP A 144 -16.60 6.77 11.35
N ALA A 145 -15.81 7.63 10.71
CA ALA A 145 -15.26 8.84 11.35
C ALA A 145 -16.25 10.02 11.18
N VAL A 146 -17.04 10.27 12.21
CA VAL A 146 -18.21 11.16 12.11
C VAL A 146 -17.78 12.61 12.19
N SER A 147 -17.89 13.32 11.07
CA SER A 147 -17.58 14.74 10.97
C SER A 147 -18.71 15.60 11.52
N HIS A 148 -18.37 16.80 12.02
CA HIS A 148 -19.38 17.79 12.39
C HIS A 148 -20.00 18.43 11.15
N ASP A 149 -19.16 18.84 10.21
CA ASP A 149 -19.58 19.43 8.94
C ASP A 149 -19.60 18.39 7.80
N SER A 150 -20.52 18.59 6.86
CA SER A 150 -20.51 17.91 5.56
C SER A 150 -19.56 18.66 4.61
N GLY A 151 -18.77 17.90 3.84
CA GLY A 151 -17.78 18.43 2.89
C GLY A 151 -16.36 18.50 3.46
N VAL A 152 -15.47 19.16 2.71
CA VAL A 152 -14.01 19.19 2.97
C VAL A 152 -13.50 20.64 2.97
N THR A 153 -12.47 20.95 3.76
CA THR A 153 -11.82 22.28 3.72
C THR A 153 -11.18 22.50 2.34
N GLY A 154 -11.39 23.67 1.73
CA GLY A 154 -10.90 24.01 0.39
C GLY A 154 -11.84 23.68 -0.79
N ASP A 155 -13.07 23.23 -0.49
CA ASP A 155 -14.13 22.87 -1.45
C ASP A 155 -15.47 23.53 -1.06
N PRO A 156 -16.10 24.39 -1.89
CA PRO A 156 -15.78 24.66 -3.31
C PRO A 156 -14.51 25.49 -3.54
N ASP A 157 -14.19 26.42 -2.64
CA ASP A 157 -13.11 27.39 -2.78
C ASP A 157 -12.07 27.29 -1.65
N ARG A 158 -10.90 27.91 -1.87
CA ARG A 158 -9.74 27.85 -0.96
C ARG A 158 -10.00 28.44 0.44
N ASP A 159 -10.98 29.32 0.56
CA ASP A 159 -11.32 30.00 1.81
C ASP A 159 -12.38 29.23 2.63
N THR A 160 -13.00 28.21 2.04
CA THR A 160 -13.96 27.33 2.73
C THR A 160 -13.26 26.47 3.79
N VAL A 161 -13.73 26.54 5.04
CA VAL A 161 -13.24 25.75 6.19
C VAL A 161 -14.36 24.85 6.73
N ARG A 162 -14.01 23.62 7.13
CA ARG A 162 -14.90 22.60 7.70
C ARG A 162 -14.31 22.00 8.99
N ASP A 163 -15.16 21.68 9.95
CA ASP A 163 -14.83 20.86 11.13
C ASP A 163 -15.09 19.37 10.80
N THR A 164 -14.06 18.68 10.28
CA THR A 164 -14.13 17.27 9.86
C THR A 164 -13.31 16.35 10.76
N ALA A 165 -13.69 15.07 10.82
CA ALA A 165 -13.15 14.09 11.75
C ALA A 165 -11.66 13.80 11.55
N LEU A 166 -11.17 13.83 10.30
CA LEU A 166 -9.76 13.61 9.94
C LEU A 166 -9.05 14.91 9.50
N GLY A 167 -9.75 16.05 9.48
CA GLY A 167 -9.20 17.33 9.08
C GLY A 167 -8.74 17.40 7.62
N SER A 168 -9.34 16.62 6.71
CA SER A 168 -8.99 16.61 5.29
C SER A 168 -9.09 18.00 4.67
N TYR A 169 -8.12 18.36 3.83
CA TYR A 169 -8.12 19.65 3.15
C TYR A 169 -7.43 19.63 1.78
N PHE A 170 -8.06 20.32 0.83
CA PHE A 170 -7.46 20.71 -0.45
C PHE A 170 -6.51 21.90 -0.28
N TRP A 171 -5.76 22.25 -1.33
CA TRP A 171 -4.76 23.34 -1.32
C TRP A 171 -3.62 23.13 -0.33
N CYS A 172 -3.31 21.88 -0.01
CA CYS A 172 -2.15 21.52 0.79
C CYS A 172 -0.86 21.96 0.09
N GLU A 173 0.05 22.61 0.84
CA GLU A 173 1.26 23.26 0.31
C GLU A 173 0.98 24.12 -0.95
N ASP A 174 -0.17 24.80 -0.98
CA ASP A 174 -0.70 25.66 -2.04
C ASP A 174 -1.05 24.97 -3.38
N ILE A 175 -1.15 23.63 -3.39
CA ILE A 175 -1.51 22.83 -4.56
C ILE A 175 -2.98 22.40 -4.45
N GLU A 176 -3.86 22.97 -5.29
CA GLU A 176 -5.33 22.78 -5.20
C GLU A 176 -5.76 21.32 -4.99
N ARG A 177 -5.29 20.44 -5.87
CA ARG A 177 -5.65 19.01 -5.92
C ARG A 177 -4.96 18.12 -4.87
N LEU A 178 -4.03 18.67 -4.07
CA LEU A 178 -3.37 17.92 -3.01
C LEU A 178 -4.30 17.86 -1.79
N LEU A 179 -4.85 16.68 -1.56
CA LEU A 179 -5.82 16.40 -0.51
C LEU A 179 -5.11 15.78 0.70
N CYS A 180 -4.62 16.62 1.59
CA CYS A 180 -3.89 16.20 2.79
C CYS A 180 -4.84 15.88 3.96
N ILE A 181 -4.38 15.04 4.88
CA ILE A 181 -5.09 14.58 6.07
C ILE A 181 -4.24 14.79 7.33
N ASP A 182 -4.82 14.50 8.50
CA ASP A 182 -4.14 14.43 9.79
C ASP A 182 -3.88 12.95 10.16
N GLU A 183 -2.64 12.49 10.02
CA GLU A 183 -2.27 11.07 10.18
C GLU A 183 -2.54 10.53 11.59
N GLU A 184 -2.32 11.32 12.64
CA GLU A 184 -2.61 10.90 14.03
C GLU A 184 -4.11 10.64 14.23
N LYS A 185 -4.97 11.43 13.57
CA LYS A 185 -6.41 11.17 13.57
C LYS A 185 -6.75 9.92 12.77
N VAL A 186 -6.18 9.74 11.58
CA VAL A 186 -6.38 8.53 10.76
C VAL A 186 -6.04 7.28 11.57
N ASP A 187 -4.85 7.23 12.18
CA ASP A 187 -4.42 6.14 13.06
C ASP A 187 -5.44 5.85 14.16
N SER A 188 -5.97 6.89 14.84
CA SER A 188 -6.97 6.72 15.90
C SER A 188 -8.29 6.09 15.47
N TYR A 189 -8.61 6.10 14.16
CA TYR A 189 -9.73 5.35 13.59
C TYR A 189 -9.31 3.98 13.05
N VAL A 190 -8.13 3.86 12.45
CA VAL A 190 -7.59 2.58 11.95
C VAL A 190 -7.37 1.59 13.10
N GLU A 191 -6.93 2.04 14.28
CA GLU A 191 -6.82 1.22 15.52
C GLU A 191 -8.13 0.53 15.94
N LYS A 192 -9.29 1.01 15.47
CA LYS A 192 -10.60 0.43 15.79
C LYS A 192 -10.87 -0.82 14.93
N ALA A 193 -10.23 -0.95 13.77
CA ALA A 193 -10.35 -2.10 12.87
C ALA A 193 -9.61 -3.33 13.44
N PRO A 194 -10.02 -4.57 13.09
CA PRO A 194 -9.38 -5.77 13.64
C PRO A 194 -8.02 -6.09 13.01
N ASP A 195 -7.75 -5.58 11.81
CA ASP A 195 -6.47 -5.67 11.10
C ASP A 195 -6.42 -4.57 10.01
N ALA A 196 -5.22 -4.21 9.56
CA ALA A 196 -5.02 -3.16 8.55
C ALA A 196 -3.67 -3.33 7.79
N ASP A 197 -3.74 -3.65 6.51
CA ASP A 197 -2.56 -3.71 5.63
C ASP A 197 -2.42 -2.45 4.76
N LEU A 198 -3.54 -1.83 4.41
CA LEU A 198 -3.64 -0.65 3.55
C LEU A 198 -4.76 0.27 4.04
N VAL A 199 -4.53 1.57 4.06
CA VAL A 199 -5.53 2.57 4.46
C VAL A 199 -5.95 3.43 3.27
N ILE A 200 -7.25 3.70 3.16
CA ILE A 200 -7.82 4.66 2.20
C ILE A 200 -8.65 5.68 2.98
N VAL A 201 -8.31 6.96 2.87
CA VAL A 201 -9.18 8.05 3.34
C VAL A 201 -10.07 8.52 2.19
N LEU A 202 -11.38 8.37 2.37
CA LEU A 202 -12.37 8.73 1.36
C LEU A 202 -13.07 10.03 1.80
N ALA A 203 -12.78 11.14 1.12
CA ALA A 203 -13.29 12.46 1.50
C ALA A 203 -14.63 12.76 0.78
N ASN A 204 -15.61 13.31 1.50
CA ASN A 204 -16.94 13.70 0.97
C ASN A 204 -16.85 14.94 0.06
N SER A 205 -16.29 14.77 -1.13
CA SER A 205 -16.17 15.82 -2.15
C SER A 205 -16.29 15.23 -3.56
N ALA A 206 -16.73 16.05 -4.51
CA ALA A 206 -16.68 15.77 -5.95
C ALA A 206 -15.51 16.47 -6.66
N LYS A 207 -14.80 17.37 -5.96
CA LYS A 207 -13.62 18.07 -6.45
C LYS A 207 -12.50 17.06 -6.68
N TYR A 208 -11.72 17.22 -7.75
CA TYR A 208 -10.61 16.32 -7.98
C TYR A 208 -9.46 16.57 -7.01
N GLY A 209 -8.99 15.48 -6.41
CA GLY A 209 -7.76 15.47 -5.62
C GLY A 209 -7.54 14.16 -4.88
N GLY A 210 -6.35 14.05 -4.33
CA GLY A 210 -5.83 12.89 -3.62
C GLY A 210 -4.41 13.15 -3.13
N ALA A 211 -3.81 12.14 -2.51
CA ALA A 211 -2.45 12.17 -2.00
C ALA A 211 -1.98 10.74 -1.64
N GLY A 212 -0.68 10.49 -1.77
CA GLY A 212 -0.02 9.27 -1.28
C GLY A 212 0.82 9.54 -0.03
N TYR A 213 0.51 8.86 1.05
CA TYR A 213 1.35 8.75 2.24
C TYR A 213 2.02 7.38 2.18
N ASN A 214 3.05 7.29 1.34
CA ASN A 214 3.63 6.03 0.86
C ASN A 214 4.69 5.45 1.82
N GLU A 215 4.80 5.99 3.03
CA GLU A 215 5.62 5.45 4.12
C GLU A 215 4.81 4.49 5.00
N ARG A 216 5.43 3.38 5.40
CA ARG A 216 4.78 2.39 6.27
C ARG A 216 4.55 2.99 7.67
N SER A 217 3.35 2.84 8.21
CA SER A 217 3.01 3.28 9.55
C SER A 217 3.94 2.66 10.60
N ALA A 218 4.62 3.51 11.37
CA ALA A 218 5.53 3.09 12.44
C ALA A 218 4.81 2.58 13.69
N THR A 219 3.52 2.91 13.82
CA THR A 219 2.61 2.63 14.94
C THR A 219 1.79 1.36 14.68
N LEU A 220 1.07 1.33 13.56
CA LEU A 220 0.08 0.31 13.21
C LEU A 220 0.57 -0.68 12.16
N GLY A 221 1.63 -0.35 11.42
CA GLY A 221 2.30 -1.29 10.53
C GLY A 221 1.65 -1.48 9.16
N TYR A 222 0.55 -0.79 8.83
CA TYR A 222 0.00 -0.74 7.47
C TYR A 222 0.99 -0.07 6.50
N GLU A 223 0.90 -0.41 5.21
CA GLU A 223 1.94 -0.11 4.22
C GLU A 223 1.87 1.30 3.59
N GLY A 224 0.75 2.02 3.75
CA GLY A 224 0.58 3.43 3.39
C GLY A 224 -0.88 3.90 3.50
N ILE A 225 -1.11 5.22 3.37
CA ILE A 225 -2.45 5.82 3.23
C ILE A 225 -2.59 6.40 1.82
N SER A 226 -3.71 6.13 1.14
CA SER A 226 -4.14 6.89 -0.03
C SER A 226 -5.35 7.78 0.30
N THR A 227 -5.33 9.04 -0.10
CA THR A 227 -6.51 9.92 0.00
C THR A 227 -7.19 10.05 -1.37
N ALA A 228 -8.52 10.05 -1.38
CA ALA A 228 -9.31 10.22 -2.60
C ALA A 228 -10.64 10.92 -2.34
N SER A 229 -11.07 11.76 -3.29
CA SER A 229 -12.40 12.34 -3.29
C SER A 229 -13.45 11.31 -3.74
N ALA A 230 -14.49 11.13 -2.92
CA ALA A 230 -15.53 10.12 -3.13
C ALA A 230 -16.27 10.28 -4.46
N GLY A 231 -16.73 11.50 -4.75
CA GLY A 231 -17.54 11.84 -5.91
C GLY A 231 -16.75 12.06 -7.20
N ASN A 232 -15.44 11.78 -7.22
CA ASN A 232 -14.60 11.93 -8.41
C ASN A 232 -13.97 10.59 -8.84
N ALA A 233 -14.27 10.16 -10.08
CA ALA A 233 -13.75 8.91 -10.63
C ALA A 233 -12.23 8.97 -10.92
N LYS A 234 -11.68 10.15 -11.21
CA LYS A 234 -10.24 10.32 -11.46
C LYS A 234 -9.44 10.27 -10.16
N SER A 235 -10.01 10.73 -9.04
CA SER A 235 -9.45 10.45 -7.71
C SER A 235 -9.40 8.94 -7.40
N GLY A 236 -10.25 8.12 -8.02
CA GLY A 236 -10.11 6.66 -7.95
C GLY A 236 -8.87 6.12 -8.68
N GLN A 237 -8.46 6.75 -9.78
CA GLN A 237 -7.21 6.41 -10.46
C GLN A 237 -5.98 6.83 -9.64
N VAL A 238 -6.03 7.99 -8.96
CA VAL A 238 -5.03 8.37 -7.96
C VAL A 238 -4.92 7.30 -6.88
N ALA A 239 -6.04 6.85 -6.31
CA ALA A 239 -6.01 5.80 -5.29
C ALA A 239 -5.30 4.52 -5.76
N ILE A 240 -5.55 4.06 -6.98
CA ILE A 240 -4.88 2.87 -7.54
C ILE A 240 -3.37 3.12 -7.70
N HIS A 241 -2.96 4.33 -8.08
CA HIS A 241 -1.56 4.72 -8.20
C HIS A 241 -0.84 4.70 -6.85
N GLU A 242 -1.41 5.31 -5.80
CA GLU A 242 -0.81 5.31 -4.45
C GLU A 242 -0.69 3.90 -3.86
N THR A 243 -1.64 3.00 -4.17
CA THR A 243 -1.51 1.59 -3.79
C THR A 243 -0.40 0.85 -4.55
N GLY A 244 0.05 1.38 -5.70
CA GLY A 244 1.24 0.92 -6.42
C GLY A 244 2.51 1.09 -5.59
N HIS A 245 2.67 2.24 -4.95
CA HIS A 245 3.74 2.49 -3.98
C HIS A 245 3.53 1.66 -2.71
N SER A 246 2.33 1.71 -2.14
CA SER A 246 2.03 1.08 -0.84
C SER A 246 2.19 -0.45 -0.88
N LEU A 247 1.56 -1.15 -1.83
CA LEU A 247 1.58 -2.61 -1.90
C LEU A 247 2.69 -3.15 -2.80
N GLY A 248 2.88 -2.56 -3.98
CA GLY A 248 3.85 -3.03 -4.98
C GLY A 248 5.29 -2.58 -4.75
N LYS A 249 5.52 -1.61 -3.83
CA LYS A 249 6.81 -0.93 -3.65
C LYS A 249 7.40 -0.46 -4.98
N LEU A 250 6.52 0.14 -5.79
CA LEU A 250 6.85 0.75 -7.07
C LEU A 250 7.35 2.18 -6.85
N ALA A 251 8.22 2.64 -7.72
CA ALA A 251 8.57 4.04 -7.86
C ALA A 251 7.76 4.68 -9.00
N ASP A 252 7.77 6.00 -9.06
CA ASP A 252 7.23 6.74 -10.18
C ASP A 252 8.00 6.50 -11.46
N GLU A 253 7.26 6.39 -12.57
CA GLU A 253 7.81 6.26 -13.92
C GLU A 253 7.73 7.58 -14.71
N TYR A 254 7.21 8.63 -14.09
CA TYR A 254 7.22 9.97 -14.65
C TYR A 254 8.51 10.75 -14.36
N PHE A 255 8.75 11.80 -15.15
CA PHE A 255 9.94 12.64 -15.08
C PHE A 255 9.64 14.08 -15.49
N TYR A 256 10.49 15.01 -15.06
CA TYR A 256 10.31 16.45 -15.28
C TYR A 256 11.44 17.07 -16.09
N PRO A 257 11.21 17.30 -17.41
CA PRO A 257 12.06 18.20 -18.18
C PRO A 257 12.10 19.60 -17.53
N ASP A 258 13.22 20.29 -17.73
CA ASP A 258 13.44 21.70 -17.35
C ASP A 258 13.21 22.04 -15.86
N THR A 259 13.13 21.04 -14.98
CA THR A 259 12.94 21.23 -13.53
C THR A 259 14.27 21.09 -12.78
N PRO A 260 14.76 22.14 -12.09
CA PRO A 260 16.05 22.12 -11.42
C PRO A 260 16.21 21.00 -10.40
N GLY A 261 17.27 20.21 -10.54
CA GLY A 261 17.58 19.06 -9.67
C GLY A 261 17.02 17.71 -10.16
N TYR A 262 16.26 17.69 -11.26
CA TYR A 262 15.72 16.48 -11.89
C TYR A 262 16.23 16.24 -13.33
N GLU A 263 17.30 16.93 -13.73
CA GLU A 263 17.89 16.78 -15.07
C GLU A 263 18.50 15.39 -15.27
N LYS A 264 19.21 14.87 -14.25
CA LYS A 264 19.90 13.59 -14.32
C LYS A 264 20.02 12.92 -12.94
N TYR A 265 19.74 11.63 -12.88
CA TYR A 265 20.05 10.79 -11.73
C TYR A 265 21.52 10.33 -11.76
N GLU A 266 22.21 10.48 -10.63
CA GLU A 266 23.60 10.00 -10.43
C GLU A 266 23.76 9.16 -9.15
N GLY A 267 22.65 8.68 -8.59
CA GLY A 267 22.63 7.83 -7.39
C GLY A 267 22.92 6.35 -7.66
N PRO A 268 22.84 5.50 -6.61
CA PRO A 268 22.99 4.06 -6.74
C PRO A 268 21.79 3.41 -7.47
N GLU A 269 21.89 2.14 -7.83
CA GLU A 269 20.74 1.38 -8.35
C GLU A 269 19.55 1.44 -7.36
N PRO A 270 18.35 1.90 -7.77
CA PRO A 270 17.17 1.95 -6.89
C PRO A 270 16.79 0.57 -6.35
N ALA A 271 16.02 0.52 -5.26
CA ALA A 271 15.47 -0.74 -4.75
C ALA A 271 14.25 -1.21 -5.56
N ASP A 272 13.46 -0.25 -6.03
CA ASP A 272 12.11 -0.42 -6.61
C ASP A 272 12.12 -1.29 -7.86
N SER A 273 11.08 -2.10 -8.06
CA SER A 273 11.09 -3.12 -9.12
C SER A 273 10.98 -2.56 -10.54
N ASN A 274 10.53 -1.31 -10.70
CA ASN A 274 10.21 -0.66 -11.97
C ASN A 274 11.10 0.54 -12.34
N THR A 275 12.17 0.82 -11.58
CA THR A 275 13.21 1.79 -12.01
C THR A 275 14.62 1.19 -11.91
N SER A 276 15.53 1.63 -12.78
CA SER A 276 16.91 1.11 -12.85
C SER A 276 17.87 2.14 -13.49
N THR A 277 19.13 2.12 -13.11
CA THR A 277 20.24 2.83 -13.81
C THR A 277 20.78 2.03 -15.00
N LEU A 278 20.31 0.80 -15.20
CA LEU A 278 20.82 -0.13 -16.19
C LEU A 278 20.06 -0.05 -17.50
N THR A 279 20.80 0.01 -18.62
CA THR A 279 20.24 -0.23 -19.95
C THR A 279 19.78 -1.69 -20.10
N ALA A 280 18.89 -1.95 -21.06
CA ALA A 280 18.32 -3.28 -21.30
C ALA A 280 19.39 -4.38 -21.45
N ASP A 281 20.46 -4.13 -22.21
CA ASP A 281 21.57 -5.07 -22.40
C ASP A 281 22.32 -5.37 -21.09
N ARG A 282 22.54 -4.34 -20.25
CA ARG A 282 23.22 -4.49 -18.96
C ARG A 282 22.34 -5.26 -17.97
N MET A 283 21.04 -4.96 -17.94
CA MET A 283 20.05 -5.66 -17.14
C MET A 283 19.92 -7.14 -17.55
N ALA A 284 19.87 -7.42 -18.86
CA ALA A 284 19.86 -8.78 -19.40
C ALA A 284 21.14 -9.57 -19.07
N ALA A 285 22.30 -8.95 -19.21
CA ALA A 285 23.60 -9.57 -18.89
C ALA A 285 23.76 -9.84 -17.39
N ALA A 286 23.31 -8.91 -16.53
CA ALA A 286 23.37 -9.04 -15.07
C ALA A 286 22.26 -9.93 -14.48
N ARG A 287 21.18 -10.20 -15.24
CA ARG A 287 19.97 -10.93 -14.80
C ARG A 287 19.37 -10.34 -13.52
N THR A 288 19.15 -9.03 -13.54
CA THR A 288 18.56 -8.26 -12.43
C THR A 288 17.31 -7.51 -12.89
N LYS A 289 16.56 -6.89 -11.96
CA LYS A 289 15.36 -6.09 -12.25
C LYS A 289 14.39 -6.86 -13.17
N TRP A 290 13.78 -6.21 -14.15
CA TRP A 290 12.81 -6.80 -15.06
C TRP A 290 13.44 -7.55 -16.26
N HIS A 291 14.66 -8.08 -16.16
CA HIS A 291 15.31 -8.78 -17.26
C HIS A 291 14.49 -9.96 -17.85
N ARG A 292 13.59 -10.55 -17.06
CA ARG A 292 12.69 -11.65 -17.46
C ARG A 292 11.54 -11.21 -18.35
N TRP A 293 11.33 -9.90 -18.47
CA TRP A 293 10.24 -9.28 -19.22
C TRP A 293 10.72 -8.56 -20.48
N LEU A 294 12.03 -8.29 -20.64
CA LEU A 294 12.58 -7.60 -21.79
C LEU A 294 12.13 -8.23 -23.13
N GLY A 295 11.54 -7.42 -24.00
CA GLY A 295 10.98 -7.82 -25.29
C GLY A 295 9.51 -8.25 -25.27
N GLU A 296 8.88 -8.40 -24.10
CA GLU A 296 7.47 -8.81 -23.98
C GLU A 296 6.50 -7.64 -24.25
N PRO A 297 5.36 -7.88 -24.93
CA PRO A 297 4.29 -6.89 -25.03
C PRO A 297 3.57 -6.73 -23.69
N SER A 298 3.36 -5.49 -23.26
CA SER A 298 2.88 -5.13 -21.92
C SER A 298 1.44 -4.59 -21.95
N PRO A 299 0.60 -4.79 -20.90
CA PRO A 299 -0.81 -4.39 -20.89
C PRO A 299 -1.09 -2.89 -21.11
N ASP A 300 -0.14 -2.01 -20.79
CA ASP A 300 -0.19 -0.57 -21.05
C ASP A 300 -0.18 -0.17 -22.54
N GLY A 301 0.20 -1.13 -23.41
CA GLY A 301 0.31 -1.00 -24.87
C GLY A 301 1.74 -0.90 -25.39
N GLY A 302 2.75 -0.83 -24.52
CA GLY A 302 4.17 -0.82 -24.89
C GLY A 302 4.79 -2.22 -25.02
N THR A 303 6.08 -2.24 -25.36
CA THR A 303 6.94 -3.42 -25.20
C THR A 303 7.89 -3.15 -24.03
N VAL A 304 8.18 -4.15 -23.20
CA VAL A 304 9.13 -3.96 -22.10
C VAL A 304 10.56 -3.85 -22.65
N GLY A 305 11.24 -2.78 -22.28
CA GLY A 305 12.61 -2.44 -22.64
C GLY A 305 13.31 -1.71 -21.49
N ALA A 306 14.11 -0.70 -21.79
CA ALA A 306 14.63 0.24 -20.80
C ALA A 306 14.52 1.64 -21.41
N TYR A 307 13.46 2.37 -21.04
CA TYR A 307 13.13 3.68 -21.59
C TYR A 307 13.69 4.76 -20.68
N GLU A 308 14.57 5.62 -21.19
CA GLU A 308 15.19 6.66 -20.36
C GLU A 308 14.13 7.68 -19.88
N GLY A 309 14.30 8.13 -18.63
CA GLY A 309 13.36 8.97 -17.89
C GLY A 309 12.51 8.16 -16.92
N GLY A 310 12.45 8.57 -15.65
CA GLY A 310 11.69 7.92 -14.59
C GLY A 310 12.22 8.29 -13.21
N GLY A 311 11.45 8.02 -12.15
CA GLY A 311 11.79 8.42 -10.78
C GLY A 311 12.03 9.92 -10.67
N TYR A 312 11.21 10.73 -11.35
CA TYR A 312 11.32 12.20 -11.53
C TYR A 312 12.43 12.67 -12.48
N TYR A 313 13.51 11.89 -12.67
CA TYR A 313 14.69 12.31 -13.44
C TYR A 313 14.51 12.13 -14.95
N THR A 314 14.95 13.12 -15.73
CA THR A 314 14.89 13.09 -17.20
C THR A 314 15.91 12.12 -17.82
N THR A 315 17.09 11.96 -17.20
CA THR A 315 18.15 11.06 -17.68
C THR A 315 18.80 10.26 -16.55
N GLY A 316 19.49 9.16 -16.87
CA GLY A 316 20.23 8.34 -15.90
C GLY A 316 19.40 7.30 -15.11
N LEU A 317 18.07 7.37 -15.21
CA LEU A 317 17.15 6.29 -14.84
C LEU A 317 16.35 5.82 -16.04
N PHE A 318 15.98 4.54 -16.01
CA PHE A 318 15.15 3.87 -16.98
C PHE A 318 13.88 3.32 -16.32
N ARG A 319 12.76 3.37 -17.03
CA ARG A 319 11.48 2.71 -16.73
C ARG A 319 11.24 1.53 -17.70
N PRO A 320 10.32 0.59 -17.42
CA PRO A 320 10.22 -0.66 -18.17
C PRO A 320 9.50 -0.51 -19.51
N THR A 321 8.52 0.37 -19.61
CA THR A 321 7.71 0.63 -20.80
C THR A 321 7.67 2.13 -21.08
N ASP A 322 7.21 2.57 -22.25
CA ASP A 322 7.01 4.01 -22.41
C ASP A 322 5.98 4.55 -21.41
N ASN A 323 4.88 3.84 -21.17
CA ASN A 323 3.81 4.29 -20.29
C ASN A 323 3.30 3.17 -19.36
N SER A 324 2.69 3.52 -18.24
CA SER A 324 2.09 2.61 -17.25
C SER A 324 1.23 3.42 -16.26
N LEU A 325 0.49 2.74 -15.39
CA LEU A 325 -0.22 3.37 -14.27
C LEU A 325 0.69 4.24 -13.38
N MET A 326 1.97 3.85 -13.23
CA MET A 326 2.98 4.62 -12.47
C MET A 326 3.55 5.82 -13.23
N ARG A 327 3.10 6.08 -14.47
CA ARG A 327 3.46 7.27 -15.26
C ARG A 327 2.24 8.14 -15.59
N VAL A 328 1.14 7.54 -16.03
CA VAL A 328 -0.09 8.22 -16.45
C VAL A 328 -1.32 7.45 -15.97
N LEU A 329 -2.22 8.14 -15.27
CA LEU A 329 -3.47 7.59 -14.77
C LEU A 329 -4.36 7.05 -15.91
N GLY A 330 -5.15 6.02 -15.63
CA GLY A 330 -6.00 5.35 -16.63
C GLY A 330 -5.26 4.37 -17.55
N LYS A 331 -3.95 4.18 -17.38
CA LYS A 331 -3.19 3.08 -17.97
C LYS A 331 -3.15 1.88 -17.02
N PRO A 332 -3.12 0.64 -17.53
CA PRO A 332 -2.73 -0.53 -16.73
C PRO A 332 -1.30 -0.40 -16.17
N PHE A 333 -0.99 -1.17 -15.12
CA PHE A 333 0.41 -1.43 -14.74
C PHE A 333 1.14 -2.12 -15.90
N ASN A 334 2.45 -1.85 -16.04
CA ASN A 334 3.31 -2.63 -16.92
C ASN A 334 3.57 -4.03 -16.32
N LEU A 335 4.21 -4.93 -17.07
CA LEU A 335 4.45 -6.30 -16.60
C LEU A 335 5.27 -6.39 -15.28
N PRO A 336 6.37 -5.63 -15.10
CA PRO A 336 7.09 -5.62 -13.81
C PRO A 336 6.24 -5.06 -12.65
N GLY A 337 5.48 -3.99 -12.89
CA GLY A 337 4.53 -3.45 -11.92
C GLY A 337 3.44 -4.46 -11.56
N THR A 338 2.94 -5.22 -12.53
CA THR A 338 1.94 -6.28 -12.32
C THR A 338 2.51 -7.41 -11.46
N GLU A 339 3.73 -7.86 -11.73
CA GLU A 339 4.44 -8.87 -10.93
C GLU A 339 4.61 -8.41 -9.48
N ALA A 340 5.09 -7.17 -9.28
CA ALA A 340 5.31 -6.60 -7.96
C ALA A 340 4.02 -6.37 -7.17
N MET A 341 2.93 -5.94 -7.83
CA MET A 341 1.62 -5.83 -7.19
C MET A 341 1.07 -7.20 -6.75
N ILE A 342 1.24 -8.25 -7.55
CA ILE A 342 0.87 -9.62 -7.16
C ILE A 342 1.72 -10.09 -5.97
N ALA A 343 3.03 -9.78 -5.95
CA ALA A 343 3.90 -10.04 -4.81
C ALA A 343 3.40 -9.35 -3.53
N GLY A 344 3.07 -8.05 -3.63
CA GLY A 344 2.48 -7.26 -2.54
C GLY A 344 1.17 -7.86 -2.02
N PHE A 345 0.28 -8.31 -2.91
CA PHE A 345 -0.96 -8.97 -2.48
C PHE A 345 -0.70 -10.23 -1.65
N TYR A 346 0.27 -11.06 -2.05
CA TYR A 346 0.65 -12.29 -1.33
C TYR A 346 1.61 -12.08 -0.15
N GLN A 347 2.12 -10.87 0.07
CA GLN A 347 2.80 -10.50 1.32
C GLN A 347 1.81 -10.48 2.51
N HIS A 348 0.54 -10.10 2.25
CA HIS A 348 -0.49 -9.93 3.26
C HIS A 348 -1.60 -11.01 3.18
N ALA A 349 -1.97 -11.46 1.97
CA ALA A 349 -2.97 -12.52 1.78
C ALA A 349 -2.36 -13.91 1.56
N LYS A 350 -3.11 -14.98 1.90
CA LYS A 350 -2.74 -16.37 1.60
C LYS A 350 -3.67 -17.01 0.56
N PRO A 351 -3.14 -17.87 -0.35
CA PRO A 351 -3.97 -18.59 -1.32
C PRO A 351 -4.88 -19.66 -0.69
N VAL A 352 -4.80 -19.91 0.63
CA VAL A 352 -5.67 -20.86 1.32
C VAL A 352 -5.82 -20.54 2.81
N SER A 353 -7.04 -20.67 3.32
CA SER A 353 -7.39 -20.51 4.75
C SER A 353 -7.85 -21.82 5.37
N ALA A 354 -7.46 -22.09 6.62
CA ALA A 354 -7.85 -23.29 7.35
C ALA A 354 -9.25 -23.15 8.00
N LEU A 355 -10.29 -23.74 7.38
CA LEU A 355 -11.64 -23.80 7.98
C LEU A 355 -11.75 -24.90 9.06
N THR A 356 -10.79 -25.81 9.12
CA THR A 356 -10.63 -26.79 10.21
C THR A 356 -9.30 -26.56 10.90
N PRO A 357 -9.26 -26.32 12.23
CA PRO A 357 -8.01 -26.05 12.94
C PRO A 357 -6.94 -27.12 12.74
N THR A 358 -5.75 -26.70 12.29
CA THR A 358 -4.59 -27.56 12.00
C THR A 358 -3.93 -28.14 13.26
N GLY A 359 -4.08 -27.48 14.41
CA GLY A 359 -3.50 -27.90 15.69
C GLY A 359 -4.13 -29.13 16.36
N ARG A 360 -5.23 -29.67 15.83
CA ARG A 360 -5.92 -30.84 16.40
C ARG A 360 -5.74 -32.10 15.53
N VAL A 361 -5.73 -33.27 16.16
CA VAL A 361 -5.76 -34.56 15.44
C VAL A 361 -7.18 -34.80 14.94
N LEU A 362 -7.34 -35.00 13.64
CA LEU A 362 -8.62 -35.37 13.04
C LEU A 362 -8.83 -36.90 13.10
N ARG A 363 -10.05 -37.30 13.41
CA ARG A 363 -10.51 -38.71 13.44
C ARG A 363 -11.83 -38.87 12.69
N LEU A 364 -12.31 -40.10 12.53
CA LEU A 364 -13.66 -40.32 12.01
C LEU A 364 -14.72 -39.64 12.92
N PRO A 365 -15.78 -38.99 12.38
CA PRO A 365 -16.10 -38.74 10.97
C PRO A 365 -15.65 -37.34 10.46
N GLN A 366 -14.63 -36.74 11.07
CA GLN A 366 -14.20 -35.37 10.81
C GLN A 366 -13.59 -35.20 9.40
N ARG A 367 -13.52 -33.94 8.96
CA ARG A 367 -12.99 -33.51 7.65
C ARG A 367 -11.93 -32.45 7.86
N ALA A 368 -10.86 -32.48 7.07
CA ALA A 368 -10.05 -31.30 6.83
C ALA A 368 -10.81 -30.43 5.82
N LYS A 369 -11.04 -29.16 6.14
CA LYS A 369 -11.69 -28.17 5.27
C LYS A 369 -10.81 -26.95 5.11
N VAL A 370 -10.80 -26.38 3.90
CA VAL A 370 -10.14 -25.12 3.57
C VAL A 370 -11.06 -24.20 2.78
N SER A 371 -10.78 -22.90 2.84
CA SER A 371 -11.29 -21.91 1.89
C SER A 371 -10.16 -21.55 0.93
N VAL A 372 -10.45 -21.49 -0.36
CA VAL A 372 -9.51 -21.13 -1.42
C VAL A 372 -10.13 -19.96 -2.18
N PRO A 373 -9.47 -18.79 -2.25
CA PRO A 373 -9.95 -17.65 -3.04
C PRO A 373 -10.17 -18.05 -4.50
N ARG A 374 -11.30 -17.62 -5.07
CA ARG A 374 -11.56 -17.78 -6.50
C ARG A 374 -10.92 -16.62 -7.25
N LEU A 375 -10.10 -16.90 -8.27
CA LEU A 375 -9.60 -15.84 -9.15
C LEU A 375 -10.70 -15.42 -10.13
N THR A 376 -10.76 -14.12 -10.45
CA THR A 376 -11.81 -13.53 -11.31
C THR A 376 -11.32 -13.00 -12.65
N GLY A 377 -10.06 -13.28 -12.99
CA GLY A 377 -9.46 -12.92 -14.28
C GLY A 377 -10.16 -13.58 -15.48
N ALA A 378 -10.13 -12.89 -16.61
CA ALA A 378 -10.87 -13.28 -17.83
C ALA A 378 -10.38 -14.59 -18.49
N ASP A 379 -9.16 -15.05 -18.16
CA ASP A 379 -8.62 -16.33 -18.65
C ASP A 379 -9.20 -17.57 -17.92
N GLY A 380 -10.00 -17.36 -16.86
CA GLY A 380 -10.66 -18.42 -16.10
C GLY A 380 -9.73 -19.26 -15.22
N ARG A 381 -8.43 -18.93 -15.16
CA ARG A 381 -7.42 -19.61 -14.34
C ARG A 381 -7.82 -19.60 -12.86
N GLN A 382 -7.47 -20.66 -12.13
CA GLN A 382 -7.73 -20.80 -10.70
C GLN A 382 -6.49 -21.35 -9.99
N LEU A 383 -6.46 -21.22 -8.67
CA LEU A 383 -5.39 -21.74 -7.81
C LEU A 383 -5.33 -23.27 -7.86
N ASP A 384 -4.12 -23.83 -7.94
CA ASP A 384 -3.87 -25.27 -7.99
C ASP A 384 -3.90 -25.86 -6.57
N VAL A 385 -4.80 -26.83 -6.33
CA VAL A 385 -5.07 -27.40 -4.99
C VAL A 385 -4.68 -28.88 -4.96
N ARG A 386 -3.64 -29.23 -4.21
CA ARG A 386 -3.06 -30.58 -4.16
C ARG A 386 -3.01 -31.14 -2.74
N TRP A 387 -3.70 -32.26 -2.52
CA TRP A 387 -3.69 -32.99 -1.25
C TRP A 387 -2.61 -34.05 -1.21
N HIS A 388 -2.00 -34.25 -0.04
CA HIS A 388 -0.97 -35.26 0.19
C HIS A 388 -1.21 -36.01 1.51
N LEU A 389 -0.91 -37.31 1.54
CA LEU A 389 -0.88 -38.12 2.76
C LEU A 389 0.51 -38.72 2.93
N ASP A 390 1.15 -38.44 4.07
CA ASP A 390 2.54 -38.82 4.38
C ASP A 390 3.52 -38.45 3.24
N GLY A 391 3.30 -37.29 2.60
CA GLY A 391 4.09 -36.79 1.48
C GLY A 391 3.72 -37.34 0.09
N ARG A 392 2.79 -38.29 -0.01
CA ARG A 392 2.32 -38.84 -1.30
C ARG A 392 1.07 -38.10 -1.80
N GLU A 393 1.11 -37.61 -3.04
CA GLU A 393 -0.01 -36.88 -3.66
C GLU A 393 -1.26 -37.77 -3.83
N LEU A 394 -2.41 -37.25 -3.38
CA LEU A 394 -3.72 -37.87 -3.48
C LEU A 394 -4.48 -37.29 -4.68
N LYS A 395 -4.07 -37.64 -5.90
CA LYS A 395 -4.60 -37.07 -7.17
C LYS A 395 -6.14 -37.08 -7.27
N ARG A 396 -6.83 -38.05 -6.68
CA ARG A 396 -8.32 -38.10 -6.60
C ARG A 396 -8.97 -36.95 -5.84
N PHE A 397 -8.20 -36.16 -5.10
CA PHE A 397 -8.62 -35.00 -4.33
C PHE A 397 -8.09 -33.68 -4.89
N ALA A 398 -7.43 -33.67 -6.05
CA ALA A 398 -7.02 -32.44 -6.72
C ALA A 398 -8.24 -31.51 -6.92
N GLY A 399 -8.06 -30.22 -6.69
CA GLY A 399 -9.13 -29.21 -6.75
C GLY A 399 -10.14 -29.23 -5.60
N ARG A 400 -10.13 -30.22 -4.68
CA ARG A 400 -11.11 -30.29 -3.59
C ARG A 400 -10.75 -29.35 -2.44
N THR A 401 -11.76 -28.67 -1.89
CA THR A 401 -11.64 -27.82 -0.69
C THR A 401 -11.86 -28.58 0.63
N ASN A 402 -12.21 -29.87 0.59
CA ASN A 402 -12.29 -30.71 1.79
C ASN A 402 -12.04 -32.20 1.52
N VAL A 403 -11.55 -32.90 2.54
CA VAL A 403 -11.32 -34.35 2.55
C VAL A 403 -11.73 -34.93 3.91
N ALA A 404 -12.58 -35.97 3.93
CA ALA A 404 -12.89 -36.71 5.16
C ALA A 404 -11.78 -37.68 5.54
N VAL A 405 -11.59 -37.91 6.85
CA VAL A 405 -10.69 -38.98 7.35
C VAL A 405 -11.12 -40.35 6.80
N ALA A 406 -12.42 -40.58 6.62
CA ALA A 406 -12.97 -41.80 6.02
C ALA A 406 -12.51 -42.02 4.55
N GLU A 407 -12.33 -40.94 3.80
CA GLU A 407 -11.91 -41.00 2.39
C GLU A 407 -10.39 -41.26 2.24
N LEU A 408 -9.61 -41.23 3.33
CA LEU A 408 -8.17 -41.51 3.31
C LEU A 408 -7.83 -43.01 3.26
N TRP A 409 -8.77 -43.88 3.67
CA TRP A 409 -8.57 -45.34 3.77
C TRP A 409 -7.34 -45.73 4.60
N LEU A 410 -7.20 -45.13 5.79
CA LEU A 410 -6.14 -45.46 6.74
C LEU A 410 -6.30 -46.93 7.20
N THR A 411 -5.23 -47.72 7.13
CA THR A 411 -5.24 -49.15 7.46
C THR A 411 -4.57 -49.49 8.78
N ASP A 412 -4.04 -48.49 9.50
CA ASP A 412 -3.33 -48.68 10.75
C ASP A 412 -3.65 -47.57 11.78
N LEU A 413 -3.29 -47.79 13.05
CA LEU A 413 -3.61 -46.89 14.17
C LEU A 413 -2.58 -45.76 14.37
N ARG A 414 -1.62 -45.54 13.45
CA ARG A 414 -0.62 -44.48 13.58
C ARG A 414 -1.22 -43.11 13.33
N THR A 415 -0.44 -42.07 13.61
CA THR A 415 -0.78 -40.71 13.19
C THR A 415 -0.16 -40.44 11.83
N HIS A 416 -0.99 -40.21 10.83
CA HIS A 416 -0.57 -39.78 9.49
C HIS A 416 -0.55 -38.25 9.38
N ARG A 417 0.14 -37.73 8.37
CA ARG A 417 0.16 -36.32 8.00
C ARG A 417 -0.67 -36.10 6.74
N LEU A 418 -1.85 -35.50 6.88
CA LEU A 418 -2.64 -34.99 5.76
C LEU A 418 -2.25 -33.53 5.53
N SER A 419 -1.84 -33.17 4.33
CA SER A 419 -1.62 -31.76 3.95
C SER A 419 -2.34 -31.39 2.67
N VAL A 420 -2.60 -30.10 2.50
CA VAL A 420 -3.02 -29.49 1.24
C VAL A 420 -2.08 -28.34 0.92
N THR A 421 -1.53 -28.36 -0.28
CA THR A 421 -0.76 -27.27 -0.86
C THR A 421 -1.67 -26.55 -1.85
N VAL A 422 -1.76 -25.24 -1.72
CA VAL A 422 -2.45 -24.38 -2.69
C VAL A 422 -1.46 -23.39 -3.25
N GLU A 423 -1.47 -23.25 -4.57
CA GLU A 423 -0.45 -22.53 -5.33
C GLU A 423 -1.09 -21.68 -6.43
N ASP A 424 -0.65 -20.43 -6.54
CA ASP A 424 -0.85 -19.64 -7.74
C ASP A 424 0.27 -19.90 -8.74
N ARG A 425 -0.11 -20.13 -9.99
CA ARG A 425 0.79 -20.43 -11.11
C ARG A 425 0.63 -19.41 -12.23
N THR A 426 0.23 -18.19 -11.88
CA THR A 426 0.09 -17.08 -12.81
C THR A 426 1.39 -16.86 -13.62
N PRO A 427 1.32 -16.72 -14.95
CA PRO A 427 2.49 -16.37 -15.76
C PRO A 427 2.92 -14.90 -15.56
N ALA A 428 2.12 -14.11 -14.83
CA ALA A 428 2.41 -12.73 -14.44
C ALA A 428 3.45 -12.61 -13.32
N VAL A 429 3.94 -13.73 -12.77
CA VAL A 429 5.10 -13.78 -11.87
C VAL A 429 6.12 -14.74 -12.47
N ARG A 430 7.28 -14.21 -12.86
CA ARG A 430 8.42 -14.90 -13.48
C ARG A 430 9.63 -15.00 -12.56
N ASP A 431 9.70 -14.18 -11.50
CA ASP A 431 10.74 -14.31 -10.48
C ASP A 431 10.52 -15.57 -9.62
N PRO A 432 11.50 -16.49 -9.53
CA PRO A 432 11.34 -17.74 -8.77
C PRO A 432 11.27 -17.56 -7.25
N GLU A 433 11.83 -16.49 -6.69
CA GLU A 433 11.76 -16.21 -5.27
C GLU A 433 10.36 -15.69 -4.93
N THR A 434 9.86 -14.72 -5.70
CA THR A 434 8.46 -14.25 -5.60
C THR A 434 7.47 -15.40 -5.78
N ALA A 435 7.63 -16.23 -6.83
CA ALA A 435 6.74 -17.37 -7.09
C ALA A 435 6.74 -18.43 -5.97
N ALA A 436 7.78 -18.48 -5.12
CA ALA A 436 7.79 -19.38 -3.96
C ALA A 436 6.82 -18.94 -2.84
N PHE A 437 6.53 -17.63 -2.72
CA PHE A 437 5.57 -17.08 -1.76
C PHE A 437 4.11 -17.20 -2.20
N LEU A 438 3.87 -17.36 -3.51
CA LEU A 438 2.55 -17.64 -4.11
C LEU A 438 1.97 -19.04 -3.76
N ARG A 439 2.48 -19.69 -2.70
CA ARG A 439 2.16 -21.06 -2.30
C ARG A 439 2.05 -21.17 -0.79
N THR A 440 0.96 -21.77 -0.30
CA THR A 440 0.77 -22.09 1.12
C THR A 440 0.45 -23.58 1.30
N THR A 441 1.00 -24.20 2.35
CA THR A 441 0.70 -25.60 2.70
C THR A 441 0.14 -25.71 4.12
N LEU A 442 -1.12 -26.16 4.23
CA LEU A 442 -1.77 -26.45 5.50
C LEU A 442 -1.64 -27.95 5.83
N THR A 443 -1.54 -28.30 7.11
CA THR A 443 -1.30 -29.67 7.55
C THR A 443 -2.11 -30.03 8.79
N TRP A 444 -2.71 -31.22 8.79
CA TRP A 444 -3.37 -31.85 9.93
C TRP A 444 -2.69 -33.17 10.28
N LYS A 445 -2.72 -33.51 11.57
CA LYS A 445 -2.50 -34.89 12.03
C LYS A 445 -3.82 -35.64 11.87
N VAL A 446 -3.80 -36.85 11.31
CA VAL A 446 -5.00 -37.67 11.11
C VAL A 446 -4.79 -39.10 11.62
N ARG A 447 -5.84 -39.72 12.15
CA ARG A 447 -5.84 -41.09 12.70
C ARG A 447 -7.24 -41.70 12.52
N LEU A 448 -7.34 -43.03 12.51
CA LEU A 448 -8.63 -43.73 12.65
C LEU A 448 -9.41 -43.24 13.88
#